data_AF-A0A644W5Q7-F1
#
_entry.id   AF-A0A644W5Q7-F1
#
_cell.length_a   1.000
_cell.length_b   1.000
_cell.length_c   1.000
_cell.angle_alpha   90.00
_cell.angle_beta   90.00
_cell.angle_gamma   90.00
#
_symmetry.space_group_name_H-M   'P 1'
#
loop_
_entity.id
_entity.type
_entity.pdbx_description
1 polymer ?
#
loop_
_entity_poly.entity_id
_entity_poly.type
_entity_poly.pdbx_seq_one_letter_code
_entity_poly.pdbx_strand_id
1 'polypeptide(L)'
;MKENKVINNFIYLNKNLNFGELNENTLILEFNDINFSIYNKVSVFIKNIKTREVFKCLSFIKNAEINVNLDSIKHLCTDYEYIILIRAELNNSSYIIYPKFTCKSKTYISNNSSKNNHRWFIRISENGELRLSTIFIFPNQDNVKENISF
;
A
#
# COMPACT_ATOMS: atom_id res chain seq x y z
N MET A 1 -20.93 18.14 5.13
CA MET A 1 -20.67 16.92 5.92
C MET A 1 -20.72 15.75 4.95
N LYS A 2 -19.60 15.07 4.64
CA LYS A 2 -19.65 13.84 3.81
C LYS A 2 -20.09 12.70 4.71
N GLU A 3 -21.19 12.04 4.37
CA GLU A 3 -21.75 10.93 5.15
C GLU A 3 -20.75 9.78 5.24
N ASN A 4 -20.44 9.36 6.46
CA ASN A 4 -19.64 8.17 6.70
C ASN A 4 -20.53 6.95 6.39
N LYS A 5 -20.10 6.13 5.43
CA LYS A 5 -20.79 4.88 5.12
C LYS A 5 -20.52 3.88 6.24
N VAL A 6 -21.56 3.31 6.83
CA VAL A 6 -21.47 2.21 7.81
C VAL A 6 -21.89 0.91 7.13
N ILE A 7 -21.01 -0.08 7.07
CA ILE A 7 -21.33 -1.43 6.57
C ILE A 7 -20.67 -2.44 7.50
N ASN A 8 -21.41 -3.46 7.94
CA ASN A 8 -20.89 -4.53 8.79
C ASN A 8 -20.15 -4.02 10.06
N ASN A 9 -20.70 -2.97 10.70
CA ASN A 9 -20.13 -2.30 11.88
C ASN A 9 -18.78 -1.59 11.64
N PHE A 10 -18.37 -1.39 10.38
CA PHE A 10 -17.22 -0.57 10.02
C PHE A 10 -17.65 0.81 9.55
N ILE A 11 -16.98 1.83 10.07
CA ILE A 11 -17.08 3.21 9.59
C ILE A 11 -16.01 3.41 8.51
N TYR A 12 -16.43 3.69 7.27
CA TYR A 12 -15.51 3.89 6.17
C TYR A 12 -15.13 5.36 6.03
N LEU A 13 -13.83 5.64 6.02
CA LEU A 13 -13.26 6.98 5.95
C LEU A 13 -12.32 7.08 4.75
N ASN A 14 -12.39 8.19 4.01
CA ASN A 14 -11.35 8.57 3.06
C ASN A 14 -10.47 9.63 3.73
N LYS A 15 -9.16 9.39 3.78
CA LYS A 15 -8.21 10.29 4.44
C LYS A 15 -7.14 10.77 3.47
N ASN A 16 -6.82 12.05 3.58
CA ASN A 16 -5.95 12.72 2.63
C ASN A 16 -4.50 12.51 3.01
N LEU A 17 -3.71 12.04 2.04
CA LEU A 17 -2.26 11.95 2.15
C LEU A 17 -1.62 13.33 1.93
N ASN A 18 -0.60 13.62 2.73
CA ASN A 18 0.38 14.67 2.46
C ASN A 18 1.35 14.18 1.37
N PHE A 19 1.97 13.02 1.61
CA PHE A 19 2.82 12.34 0.65
C PHE A 19 2.70 10.82 0.78
N GLY A 20 3.16 10.12 -0.26
CA GLY A 20 3.34 8.68 -0.25
C GLY A 20 4.57 8.31 -1.08
N GLU A 21 5.47 7.52 -0.50
CA GLU A 21 6.75 7.17 -1.12
C GLU A 21 7.06 5.67 -0.96
N LEU A 22 7.70 5.08 -1.97
CA LEU A 22 8.30 3.75 -1.87
C LEU A 22 9.81 3.88 -1.73
N ASN A 23 10.33 3.35 -0.63
CA ASN A 23 11.75 3.13 -0.43
C ASN A 23 12.02 1.61 -0.36
N GLU A 24 12.57 1.06 -1.44
CA GLU A 24 12.72 -0.39 -1.65
C GLU A 24 11.40 -1.15 -1.43
N ASN A 25 11.27 -1.91 -0.34
CA ASN A 25 10.07 -2.66 0.05
C ASN A 25 9.32 -2.01 1.21
N THR A 26 9.57 -0.73 1.49
CA THR A 26 8.84 0.03 2.50
C THR A 26 8.00 1.12 1.83
N LEU A 27 6.69 1.09 2.06
CA LEU A 27 5.77 2.15 1.69
C LEU A 27 5.60 3.12 2.87
N ILE A 28 5.93 4.38 2.66
CA ILE A 28 5.80 5.46 3.65
C ILE A 28 4.58 6.29 3.26
N LEU A 29 3.66 6.49 4.20
CA LEU A 29 2.45 7.30 4.04
C LEU A 29 2.37 8.32 5.16
N GLU A 30 2.26 9.61 4.82
CA GLU A 30 1.96 10.67 5.78
C GLU A 30 0.59 11.26 5.46
N PHE A 31 -0.24 11.46 6.48
CA PHE A 31 -1.60 11.97 6.34
C PHE A 31 -1.74 13.41 6.85
N ASN A 32 -2.62 14.18 6.22
CA ASN A 32 -2.90 15.57 6.59
C ASN A 32 -3.95 15.70 7.71
N ASP A 33 -4.91 14.79 7.76
CA ASP A 33 -6.16 14.98 8.52
C ASP A 33 -6.50 13.82 9.47
N ILE A 34 -5.48 13.09 9.93
CA ILE A 34 -5.62 12.03 10.93
C ILE A 34 -4.39 11.94 11.81
N ASN A 35 -4.62 11.69 13.09
CA ASN A 35 -3.60 11.30 14.04
C ASN A 35 -3.91 9.87 14.52
N PHE A 36 -3.05 8.92 14.21
CA PHE A 36 -3.20 7.52 14.58
C PHE A 36 -2.95 7.26 16.07
N SER A 37 -2.33 8.18 16.82
CA SER A 37 -2.05 8.01 18.25
C SER A 37 -3.31 7.93 19.11
N ILE A 38 -4.46 8.41 18.60
CA ILE A 38 -5.73 8.35 19.31
C ILE A 38 -6.36 6.95 19.29
N TYR A 39 -5.97 6.10 18.33
CA TYR A 39 -6.59 4.78 18.16
C TYR A 39 -5.88 3.74 19.02
N ASN A 40 -6.67 2.85 19.62
CA ASN A 40 -6.17 1.76 20.46
C ASN A 40 -5.36 0.75 19.65
N LYS A 41 -5.74 0.57 18.38
CA LYS A 41 -5.11 -0.39 17.47
C LYS A 41 -5.21 0.10 16.05
N VAL A 42 -4.10 0.00 15.32
CA VAL A 42 -4.04 0.29 13.88
C VAL A 42 -3.36 -0.88 13.19
N SER A 43 -3.89 -1.30 12.05
CA SER A 43 -3.35 -2.39 11.25
C SER A 43 -3.52 -2.10 9.77
N VAL A 44 -2.48 -2.37 8.99
CA VAL A 44 -2.47 -2.12 7.55
C VAL A 44 -2.66 -3.42 6.80
N PHE A 45 -3.47 -3.37 5.76
CA PHE A 45 -3.72 -4.47 4.86
C PHE A 45 -3.56 -3.98 3.42
N ILE A 46 -3.14 -4.87 2.54
CA ILE A 46 -3.28 -4.69 1.10
C ILE A 46 -4.30 -5.69 0.57
N LYS A 47 -5.17 -5.24 -0.33
CA LYS A 47 -6.18 -6.06 -0.96
C LYS A 47 -5.96 -6.10 -2.46
N ASN A 48 -5.75 -7.29 -3.01
CA ASN A 48 -5.67 -7.47 -4.45
C ASN A 48 -7.00 -7.08 -5.11
N ILE A 49 -6.96 -6.21 -6.12
CA ILE A 49 -8.16 -5.70 -6.79
C ILE A 49 -8.87 -6.82 -7.57
N LYS A 50 -8.09 -7.70 -8.22
CA LYS A 50 -8.57 -8.79 -9.08
C LYS A 50 -8.98 -10.01 -8.27
N THR A 51 -8.08 -10.57 -7.47
CA THR A 51 -8.30 -11.84 -6.73
C THR A 51 -9.10 -11.63 -5.44
N ARG A 52 -9.20 -10.39 -4.95
CA ARG A 52 -9.83 -10.00 -3.68
C ARG A 52 -9.12 -10.51 -2.42
N GLU A 53 -8.01 -11.22 -2.55
CA GLU A 53 -7.16 -11.64 -1.45
C GLU A 53 -6.69 -10.44 -0.62
N VAL A 54 -6.60 -10.64 0.68
CA VAL A 54 -6.22 -9.60 1.64
C VAL A 54 -5.01 -10.07 2.43
N PHE A 55 -3.94 -9.29 2.38
CA PHE A 55 -2.71 -9.57 3.10
C PHE A 55 -2.55 -8.54 4.21
N LYS A 56 -2.27 -9.00 5.43
CA LYS A 56 -1.90 -8.13 6.54
C LYS A 56 -0.42 -7.78 6.42
N CYS A 57 -0.11 -6.49 6.47
CA CYS A 57 1.27 -6.02 6.39
C CYS A 57 1.84 -5.77 7.78
N LEU A 58 3.15 -5.97 7.91
CA LEU A 58 3.89 -5.43 9.05
C LEU A 58 4.01 -3.91 8.85
N SER A 59 3.68 -3.14 9.88
CA SER A 59 3.67 -1.69 9.79
C SER A 59 4.08 -1.03 11.10
N PHE A 60 4.88 0.01 11.00
CA PHE A 60 5.17 0.94 12.10
C PHE A 60 4.29 2.19 11.92
N ILE A 61 3.57 2.59 12.96
CA ILE A 61 2.61 3.69 12.92
C ILE A 61 2.96 4.70 14.00
N LYS A 62 3.12 5.96 13.64
CA LYS A 62 3.44 7.05 14.58
C LYS A 62 2.75 8.33 14.14
N ASN A 63 1.93 8.91 15.02
CA ASN A 63 1.19 10.14 14.76
C ASN A 63 0.41 10.05 13.44
N ALA A 64 0.72 10.87 12.44
CA ALA A 64 0.07 10.85 11.13
C ALA A 64 0.80 10.00 10.08
N GLU A 65 1.87 9.30 10.47
CA GLU A 65 2.73 8.54 9.56
C GLU A 65 2.54 7.03 9.73
N ILE A 66 2.57 6.31 8.61
CA ILE A 66 2.57 4.86 8.53
C ILE A 66 3.71 4.40 7.61
N ASN A 67 4.60 3.58 8.15
CA ASN A 67 5.61 2.85 7.41
C ASN A 67 5.18 1.39 7.26
N VAL A 68 4.94 0.94 6.04
CA VAL A 68 4.45 -0.41 5.73
C VAL A 68 5.58 -1.22 5.11
N ASN A 69 5.97 -2.31 5.76
CA ASN A 69 6.93 -3.27 5.23
C ASN A 69 6.21 -4.28 4.31
N LEU A 70 6.64 -4.32 3.05
CA LEU A 70 6.11 -5.16 1.97
C LEU A 70 6.97 -6.40 1.69
N ASP A 71 8.10 -6.60 2.38
CA ASP A 71 9.00 -7.73 2.12
C ASP A 71 8.32 -9.09 2.32
N SER A 72 7.52 -9.20 3.39
CA SER A 72 6.86 -10.46 3.74
C SER A 72 5.81 -10.92 2.73
N ILE A 73 5.28 -10.00 1.91
CA ILE A 73 4.16 -10.27 1.00
C ILE A 73 4.56 -10.19 -0.48
N LYS A 74 5.78 -9.73 -0.79
CA LYS A 74 6.24 -9.56 -2.18
C LYS A 74 6.16 -10.85 -3.01
N HIS A 75 6.45 -12.00 -2.42
CA HIS A 75 6.39 -13.29 -3.11
C HIS A 75 4.96 -13.78 -3.39
N LEU A 76 3.99 -13.26 -2.64
CA LEU A 76 2.56 -13.56 -2.81
C LEU A 76 1.91 -12.61 -3.82
N CYS A 77 2.59 -11.50 -4.12
CA CYS A 77 2.08 -10.48 -5.00
C CYS A 77 2.66 -10.70 -6.41
N THR A 78 1.80 -10.97 -7.39
CA THR A 78 2.17 -10.98 -8.83
C THR A 78 1.61 -9.74 -9.52
N ASP A 79 1.82 -9.60 -10.84
CA ASP A 79 1.42 -8.50 -11.75
C ASP A 79 -0.05 -8.02 -11.63
N TYR A 80 -0.40 -7.49 -10.47
CA TYR A 80 -1.73 -7.07 -10.07
C TYR A 80 -1.65 -5.73 -9.33
N GLU A 81 -2.81 -5.09 -9.24
CA GLU A 81 -2.99 -3.88 -8.43
C GLU A 81 -3.61 -4.22 -7.08
N TYR A 82 -3.19 -3.46 -6.07
CA TYR A 82 -3.60 -3.62 -4.69
C TYR A 82 -4.08 -2.29 -4.13
N ILE A 83 -5.17 -2.33 -3.37
CA ILE A 83 -5.67 -1.20 -2.58
C ILE A 83 -5.08 -1.32 -1.19
N ILE A 84 -4.65 -0.20 -0.61
CA ILE A 84 -4.22 -0.13 0.78
C ILE A 84 -5.43 0.17 1.68
N LEU A 85 -5.58 -0.61 2.73
CA LEU A 85 -6.63 -0.48 3.73
C LEU A 85 -5.99 -0.32 5.10
N ILE A 86 -6.41 0.68 5.86
CA ILE A 86 -5.98 0.85 7.25
C ILE A 86 -7.18 0.58 8.14
N ARG A 87 -7.10 -0.46 8.95
CA ARG A 87 -8.07 -0.73 10.00
C ARG A 87 -7.63 -0.04 11.28
N ALA A 88 -8.49 0.79 11.84
CA ALA A 88 -8.24 1.46 13.11
C ALA A 88 -9.39 1.17 14.09
N GLU A 89 -9.09 1.02 15.38
CA GLU A 89 -10.07 0.74 16.42
C GLU A 89 -10.01 1.85 17.48
N LEU A 90 -11.16 2.44 17.83
CA LEU A 90 -11.30 3.46 18.87
C LEU A 90 -12.62 3.23 19.61
N ASN A 91 -12.56 3.09 20.94
CA ASN A 91 -13.75 2.99 21.81
C ASN A 91 -14.86 2.09 21.25
N ASN A 92 -14.53 0.82 20.94
CA ASN A 92 -15.41 -0.20 20.36
C ASN A 92 -15.90 0.07 18.92
N SER A 93 -15.49 1.17 18.30
CA SER A 93 -15.75 1.45 16.89
C SER A 93 -14.59 0.97 16.04
N SER A 94 -14.90 0.32 14.92
CA SER A 94 -13.91 -0.07 13.91
C SER A 94 -14.03 0.82 12.68
N TYR A 95 -12.89 1.32 12.21
CA TYR A 95 -12.78 2.20 11.06
C TYR A 95 -11.99 1.50 9.97
N ILE A 96 -12.43 1.67 8.73
CA ILE A 96 -11.64 1.31 7.54
C ILE A 96 -11.31 2.61 6.83
N ILE A 97 -10.02 2.92 6.77
CA ILE A 97 -9.49 4.15 6.22
C ILE A 97 -8.84 3.84 4.87
N TYR A 98 -9.26 4.60 3.86
CA TYR A 98 -8.69 4.60 2.52
C TYR A 98 -7.78 5.81 2.34
N PRO A 99 -6.49 5.60 2.07
CA PRO A 99 -5.57 6.69 1.73
C PRO A 99 -5.87 7.27 0.34
N LYS A 100 -5.91 8.60 0.24
CA LYS A 100 -6.25 9.31 -0.99
C LYS A 100 -5.42 10.59 -1.15
N PHE A 101 -4.99 10.89 -2.36
CA PHE A 101 -4.41 12.19 -2.70
C PHE A 101 -5.49 13.21 -3.08
N THR A 102 -5.27 14.47 -2.72
CA THR A 102 -6.14 15.60 -3.10
C THR A 102 -5.87 16.10 -4.53
N CYS A 103 -4.68 15.84 -5.09
CA CYS A 103 -4.32 16.28 -6.43
C CYS A 103 -4.86 15.33 -7.52
N LYS A 104 -5.56 15.91 -8.51
CA LYS A 104 -5.79 15.27 -9.81
C LYS A 104 -4.55 15.50 -10.67
N SER A 105 -3.63 14.54 -10.70
CA SER A 105 -2.77 14.20 -11.86
C SER A 105 -1.38 13.71 -11.44
N LYS A 106 -0.87 12.84 -12.31
CA LYS A 106 0.44 12.17 -12.37
C LYS A 106 0.54 10.91 -11.53
N THR A 107 0.55 9.78 -12.23
CA THR A 107 1.10 8.52 -11.77
C THR A 107 2.53 8.79 -11.30
N TYR A 108 2.75 8.89 -9.99
CA TYR A 108 4.09 8.97 -9.42
C TYR A 108 4.66 7.57 -9.37
N ILE A 109 5.45 7.23 -10.39
CA ILE A 109 6.24 6.00 -10.42
C ILE A 109 7.48 6.27 -9.55
N SER A 110 7.37 6.14 -8.23
CA SER A 110 8.56 5.96 -7.40
C SER A 110 8.95 4.49 -7.48
N ASN A 111 10.13 4.24 -8.06
CA ASN A 111 10.73 2.93 -8.21
C ASN A 111 12.10 2.99 -7.53
N ASN A 112 12.30 2.21 -6.46
CA ASN A 112 13.60 2.14 -5.78
C ASN A 112 14.06 0.71 -5.45
N SER A 113 13.38 -0.34 -5.92
CA SER A 113 13.87 -1.72 -5.72
C SER A 113 14.93 -2.06 -6.78
N SER A 114 16.20 -1.77 -6.48
CA SER A 114 17.34 -1.96 -7.38
C SER A 114 17.93 -3.38 -7.35
N LYS A 115 17.58 -4.21 -6.36
CA LYS A 115 18.27 -5.48 -6.08
C LYS A 115 17.46 -6.74 -6.36
N ASN A 116 16.19 -6.64 -6.74
CA ASN A 116 15.32 -7.80 -6.94
C ASN A 116 14.51 -7.71 -8.24
N ASN A 117 14.20 -8.87 -8.80
CA ASN A 117 13.29 -9.04 -9.93
C ASN A 117 11.87 -8.54 -9.61
N HIS A 118 11.52 -8.43 -8.34
CA HIS A 118 10.23 -7.90 -7.90
C HIS A 118 10.32 -6.40 -7.62
N ARG A 119 9.46 -5.61 -8.27
CA ARG A 119 9.41 -4.15 -8.10
C ARG A 119 8.02 -3.67 -7.77
N TRP A 120 7.93 -2.82 -6.75
CA TRP A 120 6.72 -2.12 -6.36
C TRP A 120 6.64 -0.76 -7.03
N PHE A 121 5.41 -0.33 -7.34
CA PHE A 121 5.13 1.00 -7.85
C PHE A 121 3.87 1.55 -7.19
N ILE A 122 3.93 2.82 -6.83
CA ILE A 122 2.75 3.59 -6.46
C ILE A 122 2.00 3.98 -7.74
N ARG A 123 0.68 3.81 -7.72
CA ARG A 123 -0.25 4.32 -8.73
C ARG A 123 -1.29 5.17 -8.03
N ILE A 124 -1.73 6.22 -8.71
CA ILE A 124 -2.81 7.08 -8.24
C ILE A 124 -3.90 7.01 -9.31
N SER A 125 -5.09 6.58 -8.93
CA SER A 125 -6.23 6.54 -9.84
C SER A 125 -6.75 7.95 -10.14
N GLU A 126 -7.63 8.07 -11.13
CA GLU A 126 -8.26 9.35 -11.49
C GLU A 126 -9.03 10.01 -10.34
N ASN A 127 -9.59 9.19 -9.44
CA ASN A 127 -10.28 9.66 -8.25
C ASN A 127 -9.33 9.92 -7.07
N GLY A 128 -8.01 9.81 -7.24
CA GLY A 128 -7.00 10.09 -6.23
C GLY A 128 -6.69 8.92 -5.28
N GLU A 129 -7.32 7.75 -5.45
CA GLU A 129 -7.01 6.58 -4.61
C GLU A 129 -5.57 6.13 -4.84
N LEU A 130 -4.87 5.89 -3.73
CA LEU A 130 -3.56 5.27 -3.75
C LEU A 130 -3.71 3.77 -4.03
N ARG A 131 -2.96 3.28 -5.01
CA ARG A 131 -2.80 1.87 -5.33
C ARG A 131 -1.33 1.49 -5.31
N LEU A 132 -1.08 0.23 -4.97
CA LEU A 132 0.19 -0.42 -5.21
C LEU A 132 0.05 -1.30 -6.44
N SER A 133 1.13 -1.41 -7.19
CA SER A 133 1.27 -2.41 -8.22
C SER A 133 2.63 -3.05 -8.10
N THR A 134 2.72 -4.29 -8.57
CA THR A 134 4.00 -4.97 -8.68
C THR A 134 4.23 -5.45 -10.09
N ILE A 135 5.50 -5.53 -10.48
CA ILE A 135 5.95 -6.19 -11.70
C ILE A 135 7.06 -7.16 -11.32
N PHE A 136 7.00 -8.39 -11.84
CA PHE A 136 8.12 -9.31 -11.81
C PHE A 136 8.93 -9.22 -13.12
N ILE A 137 10.16 -8.74 -13.02
CA ILE A 137 11.09 -8.59 -14.13
C ILE A 137 11.97 -9.84 -14.21
N PHE A 138 11.81 -10.61 -15.27
CA PHE A 138 12.75 -11.69 -15.57
C PHE A 138 14.10 -11.08 -16.02
N PRO A 139 15.23 -11.60 -15.54
CA PRO A 139 16.53 -11.21 -16.07
C PRO A 139 16.59 -11.57 -17.56
N ASN A 140 17.12 -10.67 -18.39
CA ASN A 140 17.37 -10.98 -19.80
C ASN A 140 18.26 -12.23 -19.88
N GLN A 141 17.82 -13.22 -20.66
CA GLN A 141 18.54 -14.48 -20.86
C GLN A 141 19.92 -14.28 -21.51
N ASP A 142 20.19 -13.12 -22.10
CA ASP A 142 21.47 -12.80 -22.77
C ASP A 142 22.69 -12.72 -21.85
N ASN A 143 22.50 -12.77 -20.52
CA ASN A 143 23.59 -12.76 -19.53
C ASN A 143 23.73 -14.08 -18.74
N VAL A 144 22.98 -15.13 -19.08
CA VAL A 144 23.23 -16.46 -18.51
C VAL A 144 24.33 -17.11 -19.34
N LYS A 145 25.59 -16.91 -18.91
CA LYS A 145 26.65 -17.85 -19.31
C LYS A 145 26.24 -19.21 -18.77
N GLU A 146 25.77 -20.07 -19.66
CA GLU A 146 25.61 -21.49 -19.41
C GLU A 146 26.98 -22.08 -19.02
N ASN A 147 27.31 -22.04 -17.74
CA ASN A 147 28.35 -22.89 -17.18
C ASN A 147 27.73 -24.28 -16.98
N ILE A 148 27.46 -24.97 -18.09
CA ILE A 148 27.21 -26.40 -18.10
C ILE A 148 28.58 -27.06 -18.17
N SER A 149 29.14 -27.40 -17.01
CA SER A 149 30.27 -28.31 -16.92
C SER A 149 29.76 -29.74 -17.00
N PHE A 150 30.13 -30.45 -18.07
CA PHE A 150 30.01 -31.91 -18.19
C PHE A 150 31.05 -32.62 -17.32
#